data_AF-A0AAE1CXA1-F1
#
_entry.id   AF-A0AAE1CXA1-F1
#
_cell.length_a   1.000
_cell.length_b   1.000
_cell.length_c   1.000
_cell.angle_alpha   90.00
_cell.angle_beta   90.00
_cell.angle_gamma   90.00
#
_symmetry.space_group_name_H-M   'P 1'
#
loop_
_entity.id
_entity.type
_entity.pdbx_description
1 polymer ?
#
loop_
_entity_poly.entity_id
_entity_poly.type
_entity_poly.pdbx_seq_one_letter_code
_entity_poly.pdbx_strand_id
1 'polypeptide(L)'
;MKKDYNKNLVDIYNRKLKELLDIYAPLKTRIVTDRPSAPWMTSHIKNLKTERRRAERKWHSTSLCVHRDIYRDLNRKLKNAIETAKKYYYCHKIEECLTSKALYNVANTLSGKGGNSQGSIPKTIPADKLAERFGNFFIEKIAKIRKPMDAASSSLPSFDCFDGDCMMMFEPVTKEDVMKIIKASPPKSCCLDPIPTPLLVIHLEHLIEPITAMINQSLLSGIVPVSFKHAVVLPLLKKPNLSPEELSNFRPVSNLLSFPRF
;
A
#
# COMPACT_ATOMS: atom_id res chain seq x y z
N MET A 1 16.03 -36.67 -3.04
CA MET A 1 14.94 -36.57 -4.04
C MET A 1 13.73 -35.72 -3.62
N LYS A 2 13.20 -35.80 -2.38
CA LYS A 2 12.00 -35.00 -2.00
C LYS A 2 12.22 -33.47 -1.87
N LYS A 3 13.45 -32.99 -1.61
CA LYS A 3 13.76 -31.54 -1.45
C LYS A 3 13.57 -30.71 -2.73
N ASP A 4 13.89 -31.26 -3.91
CA ASP A 4 13.79 -30.54 -5.18
C ASP A 4 12.35 -30.49 -5.73
N TYR A 5 11.51 -31.46 -5.38
CA TYR A 5 10.15 -31.55 -5.91
C TYR A 5 9.22 -30.44 -5.41
N ASN A 6 9.40 -29.94 -4.16
CA ASN A 6 8.55 -28.86 -3.62
C ASN A 6 8.90 -27.49 -4.24
N LYS A 7 10.20 -27.26 -4.46
CA LYS A 7 10.67 -26.12 -5.25
C LYS A 7 10.06 -26.13 -6.65
N ASN A 8 9.95 -27.33 -7.23
CA ASN A 8 9.43 -27.52 -8.58
C ASN A 8 7.95 -27.09 -8.75
N LEU A 9 7.02 -27.48 -7.87
CA LEU A 9 5.59 -27.15 -8.04
C LEU A 9 5.31 -25.65 -7.93
N VAL A 10 5.88 -24.99 -6.92
CA VAL A 10 5.67 -23.55 -6.71
C VAL A 10 6.29 -22.73 -7.82
N ASP A 11 7.47 -23.12 -8.29
CA ASP A 11 8.15 -22.44 -9.40
C ASP A 11 7.38 -22.64 -10.71
N ILE A 12 6.84 -23.83 -10.97
CA ILE A 12 5.96 -24.08 -12.13
C ILE A 12 4.69 -23.22 -12.04
N TYR A 13 4.00 -23.23 -10.89
CA TYR A 13 2.79 -22.45 -10.68
C TYR A 13 3.04 -20.96 -10.95
N ASN A 14 4.05 -20.39 -10.30
CA ASN A 14 4.37 -18.98 -10.44
C ASN A 14 4.77 -18.61 -11.87
N ARG A 15 5.60 -19.44 -12.51
CA ARG A 15 6.06 -19.20 -13.88
C ARG A 15 4.91 -19.30 -14.88
N LYS A 16 4.08 -20.34 -14.81
CA LYS A 16 2.97 -20.54 -15.74
C LYS A 16 1.93 -19.44 -15.64
N LEU A 17 1.59 -19.01 -14.43
CA LEU A 17 0.66 -17.90 -14.24
C LEU A 17 1.21 -16.57 -14.76
N LYS A 18 2.52 -16.29 -14.57
CA LYS A 18 3.16 -15.12 -15.17
C LYS A 18 3.16 -15.17 -16.70
N GLU A 19 3.56 -16.30 -17.27
CA GLU A 19 3.52 -16.53 -18.74
C GLU A 19 2.11 -16.27 -19.30
N LEU A 20 1.07 -16.79 -18.65
CA LEU A 20 -0.32 -16.58 -19.07
C LEU A 20 -0.74 -15.11 -18.91
N LEU A 21 -0.38 -14.47 -17.80
CA LEU A 21 -0.69 -13.05 -17.59
C LEU A 21 -0.03 -12.18 -18.65
N ASP A 22 1.22 -12.44 -19.00
CA ASP A 22 1.95 -11.68 -20.02
C ASP A 22 1.34 -11.85 -21.43
N ILE A 23 0.79 -13.03 -21.74
CA ILE A 23 0.10 -13.30 -23.01
C ILE A 23 -1.24 -12.56 -23.09
N TYR A 24 -2.09 -12.71 -22.06
CA TYR A 24 -3.48 -12.25 -22.14
C TYR A 24 -3.70 -10.83 -21.57
N ALA A 25 -2.85 -10.39 -20.64
CA ALA A 25 -2.98 -9.12 -19.93
C ALA A 25 -1.61 -8.52 -19.53
N PRO A 26 -0.75 -8.17 -20.51
CA PRO A 26 0.59 -7.67 -20.23
C PRO A 26 0.57 -6.38 -19.41
N LEU A 27 1.53 -6.25 -18.48
CA LEU A 27 1.66 -5.09 -17.62
C LEU A 27 2.00 -3.84 -18.45
N LYS A 28 1.18 -2.79 -18.33
CA LYS A 28 1.39 -1.50 -18.99
C LYS A 28 1.50 -0.37 -17.97
N THR A 29 2.62 0.34 -17.99
CA THR A 29 2.82 1.53 -17.15
C THR A 29 2.19 2.75 -17.80
N ARG A 30 1.48 3.56 -17.01
CA ARG A 30 0.89 4.83 -17.44
C ARG A 30 1.18 5.92 -16.42
N ILE A 31 1.45 7.12 -16.89
CA ILE A 31 1.59 8.30 -16.03
C ILE A 31 0.19 8.80 -15.70
N VAL A 32 -0.15 8.83 -14.42
CA VAL A 32 -1.41 9.39 -13.92
C VAL A 32 -1.09 10.70 -13.21
N THR A 33 -1.72 11.78 -13.62
CA THR A 33 -1.64 13.04 -12.88
C THR A 33 -2.52 12.93 -11.63
N ASP A 34 -1.89 12.92 -10.45
CA ASP A 34 -2.64 13.04 -9.19
C ASP A 34 -3.33 14.41 -9.14
N ARG A 35 -4.65 14.39 -9.02
CA ARG A 35 -5.48 15.59 -8.93
C ARG A 35 -6.19 15.53 -7.59
N PRO A 36 -5.80 16.37 -6.61
CA PRO A 36 -6.48 16.42 -5.34
C PRO A 36 -7.98 16.63 -5.57
N SER A 37 -8.79 15.86 -4.84
CA SER A 37 -10.25 16.03 -4.90
C SER A 37 -10.60 17.47 -4.52
N ALA A 38 -11.40 18.12 -5.37
CA ALA A 38 -11.89 19.47 -5.14
C ALA A 38 -13.43 19.47 -5.14
N PRO A 39 -14.08 19.02 -4.05
CA PRO A 39 -15.54 18.90 -3.97
C PRO A 39 -16.28 20.22 -4.21
N TRP A 40 -15.65 21.35 -3.88
CA TRP A 40 -16.19 22.70 -4.11
C TRP A 40 -16.10 23.17 -5.58
N MET A 41 -15.64 22.33 -6.52
CA MET A 41 -15.46 22.69 -7.92
C MET A 41 -16.77 22.60 -8.73
N THR A 42 -17.58 23.66 -8.63
CA THR A 42 -18.88 23.76 -9.32
C THR A 42 -18.74 24.05 -10.83
N SER A 43 -19.81 23.82 -11.60
CA SER A 43 -19.90 24.20 -13.02
C SER A 43 -19.65 25.70 -13.23
N HIS A 44 -20.16 26.54 -12.32
CA HIS A 44 -19.93 27.98 -12.33
C HIS A 44 -18.44 28.34 -12.24
N ILE A 45 -17.69 27.72 -11.32
CA ILE A 45 -16.24 27.94 -11.19
C ILE A 45 -15.49 27.45 -12.43
N LYS A 46 -15.89 26.29 -13.00
CA LYS A 46 -15.31 25.78 -14.24
C LYS A 46 -15.50 26.77 -15.40
N ASN A 47 -16.69 27.36 -15.53
CA ASN A 47 -16.98 28.38 -16.53
C ASN A 47 -16.12 29.64 -16.32
N LEU A 48 -16.02 30.13 -15.08
CA LEU A 48 -15.13 31.27 -14.76
C LEU A 48 -13.66 30.98 -15.06
N LYS A 49 -13.17 29.76 -14.85
CA LYS A 49 -11.81 29.36 -15.24
C LYS A 49 -11.61 29.43 -16.75
N THR A 50 -12.60 28.98 -17.52
CA THR A 50 -12.59 29.04 -18.99
C THR A 50 -12.58 30.49 -19.47
N GLU A 51 -13.49 31.33 -18.96
CA GLU A 51 -13.57 32.75 -19.32
C GLU A 51 -12.29 33.50 -18.96
N ARG A 52 -11.74 33.27 -17.75
CA ARG A 52 -10.46 33.85 -17.33
C ARG A 52 -9.32 33.45 -18.27
N ARG A 53 -9.25 32.18 -18.70
CA ARG A 53 -8.24 31.70 -19.66
C ARG A 53 -8.44 32.32 -21.06
N ARG A 54 -9.67 32.52 -21.51
CA ARG A 54 -9.97 33.22 -22.77
C ARG A 54 -9.47 34.67 -22.72
N ALA A 55 -9.80 35.38 -21.64
CA ALA A 55 -9.36 36.77 -21.44
C ALA A 55 -7.84 36.89 -21.32
N GLU A 56 -7.18 35.96 -20.62
CA GLU A 56 -5.72 35.90 -20.51
C GLU A 56 -5.07 35.77 -21.89
N ARG A 57 -5.52 34.80 -22.72
CA ARG A 57 -4.99 34.64 -24.09
C ARG A 57 -5.21 35.89 -24.94
N LYS A 58 -6.39 36.52 -24.83
CA LYS A 58 -6.71 37.75 -25.57
C LYS A 58 -5.79 38.90 -25.15
N TRP A 59 -5.54 39.06 -23.85
CA TRP A 59 -4.58 40.06 -23.34
C TRP A 59 -3.16 39.80 -23.85
N HIS A 60 -2.67 38.56 -23.77
CA HIS A 60 -1.34 38.21 -24.29
C HIS A 60 -1.20 38.45 -25.80
N SER A 61 -2.27 38.25 -26.58
CA SER A 61 -2.25 38.48 -28.03
C SER A 61 -2.33 39.95 -28.43
N THR A 62 -2.99 40.80 -27.64
CA THR A 62 -3.30 42.19 -28.01
C THR A 62 -2.45 43.21 -27.26
N SER A 63 -1.91 42.85 -26.10
CA SER A 63 -1.19 43.72 -25.17
C SER A 63 -1.93 44.99 -24.74
N LEU A 64 -3.25 45.08 -24.98
CA LEU A 64 -4.06 46.25 -24.61
C LEU A 64 -4.40 46.26 -23.11
N CYS A 65 -4.39 47.45 -22.51
CA CYS A 65 -4.73 47.65 -21.09
C CYS A 65 -6.15 47.18 -20.76
N VAL A 66 -7.13 47.43 -21.64
CA VAL A 66 -8.53 47.01 -21.46
C VAL A 66 -8.65 45.49 -21.30
N HIS A 67 -7.90 44.72 -22.11
CA HIS A 67 -7.91 43.26 -22.00
C HIS A 67 -7.21 42.75 -20.75
N ARG A 68 -6.17 43.45 -20.28
CA ARG A 68 -5.55 43.18 -18.98
C ARG A 68 -6.55 43.40 -17.83
N ASP A 69 -7.33 44.47 -17.89
CA ASP A 69 -8.28 44.81 -16.83
C ASP A 69 -9.47 43.83 -16.80
N ILE A 70 -9.99 43.41 -17.97
CA ILE A 70 -10.96 42.31 -18.09
C ILE A 70 -10.41 41.01 -17.47
N TYR A 71 -9.15 40.65 -17.77
CA TYR A 71 -8.51 39.48 -17.16
C TYR A 71 -8.40 39.62 -15.64
N ARG A 72 -7.98 40.77 -15.12
CA ARG A 72 -7.87 41.04 -13.67
C ARG A 72 -9.21 40.89 -12.98
N ASP A 73 -10.28 41.40 -13.58
CA ASP A 73 -11.64 41.29 -13.01
C ASP A 73 -12.16 39.86 -13.02
N LEU A 74 -11.94 39.12 -14.11
CA LEU A 74 -12.28 37.68 -14.16
C LEU A 74 -11.45 36.86 -13.17
N ASN A 75 -10.18 37.23 -12.97
CA ASN A 75 -9.32 36.58 -11.97
C ASN A 75 -9.83 36.84 -10.54
N ARG A 76 -10.26 38.07 -10.24
CA ARG A 76 -10.88 38.44 -8.96
C ARG A 76 -12.20 37.69 -8.74
N LYS A 77 -13.09 37.69 -9.75
CA LYS A 77 -14.36 36.94 -9.72
C LYS A 77 -14.13 35.45 -9.46
N LEU A 78 -13.15 34.86 -10.16
CA LEU A 78 -12.79 33.46 -9.96
C LEU A 78 -12.26 33.20 -8.54
N LYS A 79 -11.35 34.04 -8.03
CA LYS A 79 -10.80 33.89 -6.67
C LYS A 79 -11.92 33.93 -5.63
N ASN A 80 -12.81 34.93 -5.73
CA ASN A 80 -13.94 35.07 -4.82
C ASN A 80 -14.88 33.87 -4.91
N ALA A 81 -15.25 33.43 -6.12
CA ALA A 81 -16.13 32.27 -6.30
C ALA A 81 -15.53 30.98 -5.69
N ILE A 82 -14.23 30.76 -5.85
CA ILE A 82 -13.53 29.61 -5.24
C ILE A 82 -13.55 29.73 -3.71
N GLU A 83 -13.26 30.91 -3.17
CA GLU A 83 -13.25 31.15 -1.73
C GLU A 83 -14.62 30.95 -1.09
N THR A 84 -15.68 31.51 -1.69
CA THR A 84 -17.07 31.32 -1.27
C THR A 84 -17.47 29.85 -1.31
N ALA A 85 -17.18 29.14 -2.41
CA ALA A 85 -17.54 27.73 -2.53
C ALA A 85 -16.77 26.84 -1.53
N LYS A 86 -15.50 27.14 -1.27
CA LYS A 86 -14.72 26.46 -0.23
C LYS A 86 -15.32 26.70 1.15
N LYS A 87 -15.63 27.95 1.49
CA LYS A 87 -16.24 28.31 2.78
C LYS A 87 -17.56 27.56 2.96
N TYR A 88 -18.45 27.64 1.98
CA TYR A 88 -19.73 26.93 1.99
C TYR A 88 -19.55 25.42 2.20
N TYR A 89 -18.67 24.79 1.43
CA TYR A 89 -18.41 23.35 1.55
C TYR A 89 -17.96 22.93 2.96
N TYR A 90 -17.00 23.66 3.55
CA TYR A 90 -16.50 23.29 4.88
C TYR A 90 -17.48 23.66 6.00
N CYS A 91 -18.23 24.76 5.89
CA CYS A 91 -19.30 25.09 6.84
C CYS A 91 -20.36 23.98 6.84
N HIS A 92 -20.88 23.62 5.67
CA HIS A 92 -21.87 22.55 5.54
C HIS A 92 -21.34 21.20 6.06
N LYS A 93 -20.10 20.85 5.71
CA LYS A 93 -19.47 19.61 6.19
C LYS A 93 -19.31 19.57 7.70
N ILE A 94 -19.08 20.71 8.34
CA ILE A 94 -19.01 20.84 9.80
C ILE A 94 -20.40 20.67 10.41
N GLU A 95 -21.43 21.28 9.80
CA GLU A 95 -22.82 21.16 10.24
C GLU A 95 -23.34 19.71 10.16
N GLU A 96 -22.92 18.95 9.14
CA GLU A 96 -23.26 17.53 8.99
C GLU A 96 -22.51 16.59 9.96
N CYS A 97 -21.52 17.08 10.71
CA CYS A 97 -20.76 16.24 11.63
C CYS A 97 -21.56 15.92 12.90
N LEU A 98 -22.12 14.72 12.97
CA LEU A 98 -22.87 14.23 14.14
C LEU A 98 -21.99 13.84 15.34
N THR A 99 -20.67 13.72 15.15
CA THR A 99 -19.75 13.26 16.21
C THR A 99 -18.54 14.17 16.34
N SER A 100 -18.02 14.28 17.56
CA SER A 100 -16.77 15.00 17.85
C SER A 100 -15.60 14.46 17.02
N LYS A 101 -15.51 13.14 16.83
CA LYS A 101 -14.49 12.51 15.98
C LYS A 101 -14.56 12.98 14.52
N ALA A 102 -15.76 13.09 13.94
CA ALA A 102 -15.94 13.60 12.58
C ALA A 102 -15.49 15.06 12.47
N LEU A 103 -15.85 15.89 13.44
CA LEU A 103 -15.43 17.29 13.50
C LEU A 103 -13.90 17.43 13.60
N TYR A 104 -13.26 16.66 14.48
CA TYR A 104 -11.79 16.65 14.62
C TYR A 104 -11.09 16.21 13.32
N ASN A 105 -11.67 15.28 12.55
CA ASN A 105 -11.11 14.90 11.25
C ASN A 105 -11.16 16.04 10.23
N VAL A 106 -12.25 16.81 10.21
CA VAL A 106 -12.36 18.02 9.35
C VAL A 106 -11.33 19.08 9.77
N ALA A 107 -11.21 19.36 11.07
CA ALA A 107 -10.23 20.30 11.61
C ALA A 107 -8.78 19.87 11.30
N ASN A 108 -8.46 18.59 11.44
CA ASN A 108 -7.15 18.04 11.10
C ASN A 108 -6.85 18.21 9.61
N THR A 109 -7.84 17.99 8.73
CA THR A 109 -7.68 18.21 7.28
C THR A 109 -7.36 19.67 6.96
N LEU A 110 -8.10 20.62 7.56
CA LEU A 110 -7.88 22.05 7.39
C LEU A 110 -6.54 22.52 7.95
N SER A 111 -6.06 21.90 9.03
CA SER A 111 -4.77 22.19 9.67
C SER A 111 -3.58 21.55 8.94
N GLY A 112 -3.79 20.87 7.81
CA GLY A 112 -2.74 20.12 7.10
C GLY A 112 -2.25 18.86 7.83
N LYS A 113 -2.88 18.50 8.96
CA LYS A 113 -2.57 17.30 9.76
C LYS A 113 -3.32 16.05 9.29
N GLY A 114 -4.35 16.23 8.47
CA GLY A 114 -5.20 15.15 7.94
C GLY A 114 -4.67 14.50 6.66
N GLY A 115 -3.51 14.93 6.16
CA GLY A 115 -2.84 14.23 5.06
C GLY A 115 -2.34 12.88 5.54
N ASN A 116 -2.65 11.80 4.80
CA ASN A 116 -2.02 10.50 5.01
C ASN A 116 -0.51 10.63 4.71
N SER A 117 0.30 10.92 5.73
CA SER A 117 1.77 10.88 5.64
C SER A 117 2.32 9.46 5.45
N GLN A 118 1.44 8.47 5.25
CA GLN A 118 1.76 7.06 5.00
C GLN A 118 2.70 6.85 3.79
N GLY A 119 2.88 7.87 2.93
CA GLY A 119 3.79 7.83 1.79
C GLY A 119 4.99 8.78 1.84
N SER A 120 5.25 9.48 2.94
CA SER A 120 6.41 10.38 2.99
C SER A 120 7.69 9.59 3.27
N ILE A 121 8.59 9.60 2.30
CA ILE A 121 9.95 9.08 2.41
C ILE A 121 10.93 10.22 2.74
N PRO A 122 12.10 9.92 3.36
CA PRO A 122 13.17 10.89 3.51
C PRO A 122 13.51 11.54 2.17
N LYS A 123 13.54 12.87 2.10
CA LYS A 123 13.92 13.62 0.89
C LYS A 123 15.41 13.93 0.83
N THR A 124 16.08 13.90 1.97
CA THR A 124 17.53 14.15 2.06
C THR A 124 18.37 12.99 1.55
N ILE A 125 17.79 11.78 1.48
CA ILE A 125 18.47 10.57 1.04
C ILE A 125 18.16 10.35 -0.45
N PRO A 126 19.19 10.15 -1.31
CA PRO A 126 18.98 9.77 -2.71
C PRO A 126 18.14 8.50 -2.87
N ALA A 127 17.24 8.50 -3.85
CA ALA A 127 16.25 7.43 -4.04
C ALA A 127 16.89 6.05 -4.30
N ASP A 128 18.02 6.02 -5.01
CA ASP A 128 18.81 4.82 -5.32
C ASP A 128 19.44 4.19 -4.07
N LYS A 129 19.76 5.00 -3.05
CA LYS A 129 20.39 4.54 -1.79
C LYS A 129 19.38 4.30 -0.66
N LEU A 130 18.14 4.75 -0.84
CA LEU A 130 17.14 4.76 0.21
C LEU A 130 16.79 3.35 0.71
N ALA A 131 16.62 2.40 -0.21
CA ALA A 131 16.28 1.02 0.14
C ALA A 131 17.37 0.35 0.99
N GLU A 132 18.64 0.51 0.58
CA GLU A 132 19.79 -0.02 1.32
C GLU A 132 19.92 0.62 2.70
N ARG A 133 19.74 1.95 2.80
CA ARG A 133 19.77 2.67 4.08
C ARG A 133 18.71 2.16 5.06
N PHE A 134 17.48 1.92 4.60
CA PHE A 134 16.44 1.32 5.43
C PHE A 134 16.79 -0.12 5.85
N GLY A 135 17.30 -0.93 4.91
CA GLY A 135 17.72 -2.31 5.17
C GLY A 135 18.76 -2.37 6.29
N ASN A 136 19.86 -1.62 6.15
CA ASN A 136 20.94 -1.58 7.13
C ASN A 136 20.43 -1.07 8.48
N PHE A 137 19.64 0.00 8.48
CA PHE A 137 19.07 0.55 9.72
C PHE A 137 18.25 -0.49 10.50
N PHE A 138 17.36 -1.23 9.82
CA PHE A 138 16.52 -2.23 10.49
C PHE A 138 17.34 -3.43 11.00
N ILE A 139 18.33 -3.89 10.23
CA ILE A 139 19.24 -4.97 10.64
C ILE A 139 20.03 -4.56 11.88
N GLU A 140 20.67 -3.39 11.87
CA GLU A 140 21.44 -2.86 12.99
C GLU A 140 20.58 -2.68 14.25
N LYS A 141 19.36 -2.18 14.08
CA LYS A 141 18.42 -2.01 15.19
C LYS A 141 18.10 -3.36 15.85
N ILE A 142 17.86 -4.41 15.06
CA ILE A 142 17.63 -5.76 15.58
C ILE A 142 18.87 -6.28 16.31
N ALA A 143 20.05 -6.11 15.72
CA ALA A 143 21.31 -6.53 16.36
C ALA A 143 21.54 -5.84 17.71
N LYS A 144 21.26 -4.52 17.80
CA LYS A 144 21.36 -3.75 19.05
C LYS A 144 20.38 -4.24 20.13
N ILE A 145 19.17 -4.64 19.75
CA ILE A 145 18.16 -5.20 20.68
C ILE A 145 18.59 -6.59 21.16
N ARG A 146 19.14 -7.44 20.29
CA ARG A 146 19.55 -8.80 20.65
C ARG A 146 20.77 -8.85 21.54
N LYS A 147 21.77 -7.99 21.32
CA LYS A 147 23.04 -7.95 22.07
C LYS A 147 22.88 -8.06 23.61
N PRO A 148 22.01 -7.28 24.29
CA PRO A 148 21.80 -7.43 25.73
C PRO A 148 21.02 -8.71 26.11
N MET A 149 20.14 -9.22 25.25
CA MET A 149 19.38 -10.45 25.51
C MET A 149 20.31 -11.67 25.47
N ASP A 150 21.20 -11.72 24.48
CA ASP A 150 22.19 -12.79 24.33
C ASP A 150 23.17 -12.79 25.51
N ALA A 151 23.55 -11.61 26.02
CA ALA A 151 24.41 -11.47 27.20
C ALA A 151 23.74 -11.91 28.51
N ALA A 152 22.42 -11.83 28.61
CA ALA A 152 21.64 -12.27 29.77
C ALA A 152 21.30 -13.78 29.75
N SER A 153 21.69 -14.51 28.69
CA SER A 153 21.30 -15.90 28.44
C SER A 153 22.11 -16.95 29.23
N SER A 154 22.61 -16.62 30.42
CA SER A 154 23.47 -17.52 31.21
C SER A 154 22.71 -18.62 31.98
N SER A 155 21.38 -18.63 31.95
CA SER A 155 20.58 -19.76 32.44
C SER A 155 19.22 -19.78 31.74
N LEU A 156 19.08 -20.59 30.69
CA LEU A 156 17.77 -20.90 30.15
C LEU A 156 16.92 -21.53 31.27
N PRO A 157 15.68 -21.08 31.49
CA PRO A 157 14.75 -21.82 32.35
C PRO A 157 14.69 -23.26 31.84
N SER A 158 14.83 -24.24 32.74
CA SER A 158 14.47 -25.62 32.43
C SER A 158 12.97 -25.62 32.18
N PHE A 159 12.57 -25.56 30.91
CA PHE A 159 11.20 -25.82 30.53
C PHE A 159 10.97 -27.32 30.66
N ASP A 160 9.92 -27.71 31.38
CA ASP A 160 9.46 -29.08 31.36
C ASP A 160 9.28 -29.51 29.90
N CYS A 161 9.89 -30.64 29.54
CA CYS A 161 9.70 -31.20 28.21
C CYS A 161 8.21 -31.54 28.06
N PHE A 162 7.63 -31.21 26.91
CA PHE A 162 6.24 -31.55 26.62
C PHE A 162 6.05 -33.09 26.73
N ASP A 163 5.21 -33.52 27.67
CA ASP A 163 4.88 -34.93 27.96
C ASP A 163 3.53 -35.35 27.36
N GLY A 164 3.11 -34.68 26.28
CA GLY A 164 1.89 -35.03 25.55
C GLY A 164 2.17 -35.83 24.28
N ASP A 165 1.09 -36.18 23.58
CA ASP A 165 1.19 -36.91 22.31
C ASP A 165 1.95 -36.12 21.25
N CYS A 166 2.96 -36.75 20.66
CA CYS A 166 3.73 -36.16 19.57
C CYS A 166 2.91 -36.20 18.27
N MET A 167 2.77 -35.05 17.60
CA MET A 167 2.17 -35.00 16.26
C MET A 167 3.16 -35.58 15.24
N MET A 168 2.94 -36.84 14.86
CA MET A 168 3.85 -37.55 13.96
C MET A 168 3.62 -37.25 12.46
N MET A 169 2.41 -36.81 12.10
CA MET A 169 2.04 -36.53 10.71
C MET A 169 0.96 -35.46 10.64
N PHE A 170 0.98 -34.67 9.55
CA PHE A 170 -0.09 -33.75 9.21
C PHE A 170 -1.16 -34.48 8.39
N GLU A 171 -2.43 -34.26 8.74
CA GLU A 171 -3.54 -34.60 7.87
C GLU A 171 -3.56 -33.64 6.65
N PRO A 172 -3.71 -34.15 5.42
CA PRO A 172 -3.83 -33.30 4.25
C PRO A 172 -5.06 -32.40 4.34
N VAL A 173 -4.90 -31.10 4.03
CA VAL A 173 -5.98 -30.15 3.90
C VAL A 173 -6.80 -30.40 2.64
N THR A 174 -8.10 -30.15 2.71
CA THR A 174 -9.02 -30.30 1.57
C THR A 174 -9.06 -29.04 0.71
N LYS A 175 -9.63 -29.15 -0.50
CA LYS A 175 -9.81 -27.99 -1.39
C LYS A 175 -10.82 -27.02 -0.81
N GLU A 176 -11.82 -27.55 -0.12
CA GLU A 176 -12.89 -26.81 0.55
C GLU A 176 -12.32 -25.95 1.68
N ASP A 177 -11.42 -26.53 2.50
CA ASP A 177 -10.72 -25.80 3.56
C ASP A 177 -9.90 -24.65 3.00
N VAL A 178 -9.07 -24.94 2.00
CA VAL A 178 -8.20 -23.94 1.35
C VAL A 178 -9.04 -22.85 0.68
N MET A 179 -10.13 -23.21 0.00
CA MET A 179 -11.01 -22.24 -0.64
C MET A 179 -11.71 -21.34 0.38
N LYS A 180 -12.15 -21.90 1.52
CA LYS A 180 -12.76 -21.14 2.62
C LYS A 180 -11.79 -20.13 3.20
N ILE A 181 -10.54 -20.54 3.44
CA ILE A 181 -9.48 -19.68 3.97
C ILE A 181 -9.18 -18.53 3.01
N ILE A 182 -8.98 -18.83 1.72
CA ILE A 182 -8.68 -17.80 0.71
C ILE A 182 -9.84 -16.80 0.59
N LYS A 183 -11.09 -17.26 0.56
CA LYS A 183 -12.28 -16.39 0.47
C LYS A 183 -12.50 -15.53 1.73
N ALA A 184 -12.12 -16.02 2.91
CA ALA A 184 -12.18 -15.26 4.16
C ALA A 184 -11.05 -14.23 4.30
N SER A 185 -10.00 -14.32 3.48
CA SER A 185 -8.80 -13.51 3.61
C SER A 185 -8.90 -12.18 2.86
N PRO A 186 -8.27 -11.09 3.36
CA PRO A 186 -8.23 -9.83 2.64
C PRO A 186 -7.53 -9.99 1.27
N PRO A 187 -8.09 -9.45 0.16
CA PRO A 187 -7.51 -9.60 -1.19
C PRO A 187 -6.34 -8.64 -1.41
N LYS A 188 -5.29 -8.78 -0.59
CA LYS A 188 -4.09 -7.95 -0.63
C LYS A 188 -3.06 -8.54 -1.58
N SER A 189 -2.58 -7.74 -2.53
CA SER A 189 -1.52 -8.12 -3.46
C SER A 189 -0.13 -7.66 -3.02
N CYS A 190 0.86 -8.37 -3.52
CA CYS A 190 2.27 -8.10 -3.45
C CYS A 190 2.84 -8.07 -4.87
N CYS A 191 3.86 -7.25 -5.13
CA CYS A 191 4.49 -7.20 -6.44
C CYS A 191 5.28 -8.48 -6.79
N LEU A 192 5.50 -9.37 -5.81
CA LEU A 192 6.08 -10.68 -6.06
C LEU A 192 5.04 -11.72 -6.51
N ASP A 193 3.74 -11.44 -6.34
CA ASP A 193 2.68 -12.38 -6.71
C ASP A 193 2.73 -12.69 -8.21
N PRO A 194 2.44 -13.95 -8.62
CA PRO A 194 2.43 -14.30 -10.03
C PRO A 194 1.28 -13.65 -10.80
N ILE A 195 0.16 -13.39 -10.12
CA ILE A 195 -0.99 -12.64 -10.61
C ILE A 195 -1.56 -11.79 -9.47
N PRO A 196 -2.27 -10.69 -9.76
CA PRO A 196 -2.98 -9.94 -8.74
C PRO A 196 -3.96 -10.82 -7.96
N THR A 197 -3.98 -10.68 -6.64
CA THR A 197 -4.87 -11.45 -5.75
C THR A 197 -6.35 -11.36 -6.13
N PRO A 198 -6.90 -10.20 -6.53
CA PRO A 198 -8.28 -10.14 -7.01
C PRO A 198 -8.54 -11.06 -8.20
N LEU A 199 -7.56 -11.18 -9.12
CA LEU A 199 -7.67 -12.08 -10.27
C LEU A 199 -7.59 -13.56 -9.84
N LEU A 200 -6.71 -13.86 -8.87
CA LEU A 200 -6.65 -15.20 -8.27
C LEU A 200 -7.99 -15.59 -7.65
N VAL A 201 -8.64 -14.70 -6.91
CA VAL A 201 -9.93 -14.95 -6.25
C VAL A 201 -11.04 -15.18 -7.28
N ILE A 202 -11.06 -14.41 -8.37
CA ILE A 202 -12.04 -14.59 -9.47
C ILE A 202 -11.90 -15.98 -10.12
N HIS A 203 -10.68 -16.46 -10.29
CA HIS A 203 -10.39 -17.74 -10.96
C HIS A 203 -10.05 -18.88 -9.99
N LEU A 204 -10.41 -18.73 -8.70
CA LEU A 204 -9.95 -19.63 -7.65
C LEU A 204 -10.35 -21.10 -7.90
N GLU A 205 -11.52 -21.35 -8.47
CA GLU A 205 -12.00 -22.69 -8.80
C GLU A 205 -11.06 -23.47 -9.74
N HIS A 206 -10.35 -22.77 -10.63
CA HIS A 206 -9.38 -23.36 -11.56
C HIS A 206 -7.99 -23.49 -10.94
N LEU A 207 -7.72 -22.74 -9.88
CA LEU A 207 -6.42 -22.65 -9.22
C LEU A 207 -6.37 -23.43 -7.91
N ILE A 208 -7.52 -23.88 -7.38
CA ILE A 208 -7.59 -24.51 -6.06
C ILE A 208 -6.81 -25.82 -6.02
N GLU A 209 -6.84 -26.61 -7.10
CA GLU A 209 -6.11 -27.88 -7.19
C GLU A 209 -4.60 -27.71 -6.97
N PRO A 210 -3.87 -26.91 -7.79
CA PRO A 210 -2.45 -26.74 -7.60
C PRO A 210 -2.13 -26.03 -6.27
N ILE A 211 -2.99 -25.11 -5.81
CA ILE A 211 -2.82 -24.43 -4.51
C ILE A 211 -2.84 -25.44 -3.36
N THR A 212 -3.86 -26.29 -3.29
CA THR A 212 -4.00 -27.32 -2.25
C THR A 212 -2.86 -28.33 -2.30
N ALA A 213 -2.43 -28.74 -3.50
CA ALA A 213 -1.29 -29.64 -3.66
C ALA A 213 0.01 -29.06 -3.10
N MET A 214 0.28 -27.77 -3.35
CA MET A 214 1.45 -27.08 -2.81
C MET A 214 1.41 -26.97 -1.27
N ILE A 215 0.24 -26.70 -0.68
CA ILE A 215 0.08 -26.63 0.79
C ILE A 215 0.34 -27.99 1.41
N ASN A 216 -0.34 -29.04 0.92
CA ASN A 216 -0.18 -30.39 1.44
C ASN A 216 1.25 -30.89 1.32
N GLN A 217 1.93 -30.58 0.21
CA GLN A 217 3.33 -30.92 0.06
C GLN A 217 4.23 -30.21 1.08
N SER A 218 3.97 -28.92 1.35
CA SER A 218 4.70 -28.18 2.39
C SER A 218 4.49 -28.80 3.78
N LEU A 219 3.24 -29.13 4.13
CA LEU A 219 2.88 -29.76 5.41
C LEU A 219 3.52 -31.15 5.57
N LEU A 220 3.34 -32.03 4.58
CA LEU A 220 3.85 -33.40 4.61
C LEU A 220 5.39 -33.47 4.62
N SER A 221 6.06 -32.51 3.98
CA SER A 221 7.53 -32.47 3.98
C SER A 221 8.14 -31.71 5.15
N GLY A 222 7.33 -30.93 5.90
CA GLY A 222 7.82 -29.98 6.89
C GLY A 222 8.68 -28.85 6.30
N ILE A 223 8.63 -28.64 4.98
CA ILE A 223 9.48 -27.67 4.27
C ILE A 223 8.63 -26.63 3.59
N VAL A 224 8.72 -25.39 4.09
CA VAL A 224 8.14 -24.22 3.43
C VAL A 224 8.97 -23.85 2.18
N PRO A 225 8.32 -23.64 1.02
CA PRO A 225 8.97 -23.16 -0.20
C PRO A 225 9.79 -21.90 0.00
N VAL A 226 10.94 -21.81 -0.69
CA VAL A 226 11.88 -20.69 -0.55
C VAL A 226 11.25 -19.36 -0.98
N SER A 227 10.47 -19.35 -2.06
CA SER A 227 9.74 -18.17 -2.52
C SER A 227 8.80 -17.60 -1.45
N PHE A 228 8.19 -18.45 -0.61
CA PHE A 228 7.29 -18.03 0.48
C PHE A 228 8.03 -17.41 1.68
N LYS A 229 9.35 -17.61 1.78
CA LYS A 229 10.19 -17.01 2.83
C LYS A 229 10.66 -15.60 2.47
N HIS A 230 10.37 -15.14 1.25
CA HIS A 230 10.73 -13.80 0.80
C HIS A 230 9.59 -12.82 1.04
N ALA A 231 9.94 -11.59 1.41
CA ALA A 231 9.01 -10.49 1.61
C ALA A 231 9.56 -9.21 1.01
N VAL A 232 8.66 -8.34 0.54
CA VAL A 232 9.01 -6.96 0.21
C VAL A 232 8.85 -6.11 1.46
N VAL A 233 9.95 -5.56 1.98
CA VAL A 233 9.91 -4.71 3.16
C VAL A 233 9.49 -3.30 2.75
N LEU A 234 8.36 -2.84 3.30
CA LEU A 234 7.84 -1.50 3.12
C LEU A 234 8.08 -0.68 4.39
N PRO A 235 8.99 0.31 4.37
CA PRO A 235 9.16 1.23 5.48
C PRO A 235 7.93 2.15 5.57
N LEU A 236 7.19 2.08 6.68
CA LEU A 236 6.06 2.98 6.94
C LEU A 236 6.32 3.82 8.18
N LEU A 237 5.95 5.10 8.13
CA LEU A 237 5.97 5.95 9.32
C LEU A 237 5.09 5.36 10.42
N LYS A 238 5.62 5.32 11.64
CA LYS A 238 4.89 4.84 12.82
C LYS A 238 3.67 5.70 13.13
N LYS A 239 3.78 7.02 12.92
CA LYS A 239 2.72 8.02 13.10
C LYS A 239 2.83 9.08 11.99
N PRO A 240 1.71 9.65 11.53
CA PRO A 240 1.71 10.58 10.40
C PRO A 240 2.41 11.93 10.70
N ASN A 241 2.51 12.31 11.97
CA ASN A 241 3.12 13.59 12.38
C ASN A 241 4.62 13.51 12.66
N LEU A 242 5.25 12.34 12.49
CA LEU A 242 6.68 12.16 12.71
C LEU A 242 7.48 12.63 11.49
N SER A 243 8.72 13.07 11.74
CA SER A 243 9.62 13.50 10.68
C SER A 243 9.98 12.31 9.78
N PRO A 244 9.78 12.42 8.44
CA PRO A 244 10.20 11.41 7.48
C PRO A 244 11.71 11.35 7.29
N GLU A 245 12.47 12.35 7.75
CA GLU A 245 13.94 12.37 7.62
C GLU A 245 14.64 11.49 8.66
N GLU A 246 13.93 11.05 9.69
CA GLU A 246 14.49 10.21 10.75
C GLU A 246 14.05 8.75 10.58
N LEU A 247 15.01 7.87 10.24
CA LEU A 247 14.75 6.44 10.00
C LEU A 247 14.13 5.72 11.21
N SER A 248 14.41 6.19 12.43
CA SER A 248 13.86 5.65 13.68
C SER A 248 12.34 5.75 13.75
N ASN A 249 11.74 6.69 13.01
CA ASN A 249 10.30 6.91 12.94
C ASN A 249 9.58 5.91 12.03
N PHE A 250 10.31 5.05 11.32
CA PHE A 250 9.75 4.02 10.47
C PHE A 250 9.66 2.67 11.17
N ARG A 251 8.70 1.85 10.72
CA ARG A 251 8.60 0.43 11.03
C ARG A 251 8.71 -0.38 9.74
N PRO A 252 9.41 -1.53 9.76
CA PRO A 252 9.43 -2.43 8.62
C PRO A 252 8.12 -3.20 8.55
N VAL A 253 7.37 -3.07 7.46
CA VAL A 253 6.19 -3.90 7.19
C VAL A 253 6.51 -4.89 6.08
N SER A 254 6.48 -6.17 6.40
CA SER A 254 6.73 -7.24 5.43
C SER A 254 5.49 -7.48 4.57
N ASN A 255 5.56 -7.15 3.28
CA ASN A 255 4.57 -7.52 2.28
C ASN A 255 4.95 -8.87 1.66
N LEU A 256 4.38 -9.94 2.22
CA LEU A 256 4.58 -11.31 1.75
C LEU A 256 3.78 -11.57 0.46
N LEU A 257 4.14 -12.63 -0.27
CA LEU A 257 3.28 -13.19 -1.31
C LEU A 257 1.87 -13.46 -0.75
N SER A 258 0.82 -13.35 -1.56
CA SER A 258 -0.56 -13.64 -1.13
C SER A 258 -0.70 -15.07 -0.61
N PHE A 259 -0.05 -16.04 -1.24
CA PHE A 259 -0.18 -17.45 -0.90
C PHE A 259 0.21 -17.78 0.56
N PRO A 260 1.40 -17.42 1.08
CA PRO A 260 1.75 -17.60 2.49
C PRO A 260 0.97 -16.73 3.49
N ARG A 261 0.08 -15.85 3.03
CA ARG A 261 -0.79 -15.03 3.89
C ARG A 261 -2.18 -15.65 4.09
N PHE A 262 -2.55 -16.62 3.28
CA PHE A 262 -3.78 -17.40 3.43
C PHE A 262 -3.55 -18.48 4.48
#